data_AF-A0A024TGU2-F1
#
_entry.id   AF-A0A024TGU2-F1
#
_cell.length_a   1.000
_cell.length_b   1.000
_cell.length_c   1.000
_cell.angle_alpha   90.00
_cell.angle_beta   90.00
_cell.angle_gamma   90.00
#
_symmetry.space_group_name_H-M   'P 1'
#
loop_
_entity.id
_entity.type
_entity.pdbx_description
1 polymer ?
#
loop_
_entity_poly.entity_id
_entity_poly.type
_entity_poly.pdbx_seq_one_letter_code
_entity_poly.pdbx_strand_id
1 'polypeptide(L)'
;MFAISEFRPCTRRFRPVKSHGGSTTMIDVTIASLDAQTPTPTSHGRFGVWGSFLYLACTIACSVRFAYLIQHTATNDYYWRDFNTTGTQTFLADVYNSQLSVAVDGRVDSLAFSSALAVPKDYSRATTAIDLNPSRARSLLLSPMPMDQIIGIFRNSSLILNLPTPYCWVDLNRTFELAHTAKRQLRCERTDLGNAAMYLGAILRNTARKEILGSAFYAWLNATVFQALRRTPTGNIWVDNIHNHTFLPIRDEIDLWKSYGINRWITQLSNRR
;
A
#
# COMPACT_ATOMS: atom_id res chain seq x y z
N MET A 1 -12.00 -8.64 12.47
CA MET A 1 -11.11 -9.79 12.72
C MET A 1 -11.59 -10.46 14.01
N PHE A 2 -12.56 -11.38 13.88
CA PHE A 2 -13.06 -12.16 15.02
C PHE A 2 -12.36 -13.51 15.01
N ALA A 3 -11.77 -13.86 16.15
CA ALA A 3 -10.91 -15.02 16.35
C ALA A 3 -11.70 -16.33 16.26
N ILE A 4 -11.19 -17.27 15.46
CA ILE A 4 -11.64 -18.66 15.39
C ILE A 4 -10.95 -19.39 16.55
N SER A 5 -11.71 -19.89 17.52
CA SER A 5 -11.18 -20.73 18.60
C SER A 5 -10.92 -22.15 18.08
N GLU A 6 -9.68 -22.60 18.25
CA GLU A 6 -9.14 -23.91 17.87
C GLU A 6 -9.88 -25.10 18.52
N PHE A 7 -10.12 -26.14 17.72
CA PHE A 7 -10.47 -27.48 18.21
C PHE A 7 -9.22 -28.20 18.73
N ARG A 8 -9.20 -28.60 20.00
CA ARG A 8 -8.17 -29.52 20.53
C ARG A 8 -8.65 -30.98 20.48
N PRO A 9 -7.89 -31.92 19.90
CA PRO A 9 -8.19 -33.34 19.96
C PRO A 9 -7.74 -33.94 21.30
N CYS A 10 -8.61 -34.75 21.92
CA CYS A 10 -8.30 -35.43 23.17
C CYS A 10 -7.63 -36.79 22.88
N THR A 11 -6.30 -36.84 22.92
CA THR A 11 -5.52 -38.09 22.86
C THR A 11 -5.52 -38.78 24.23
N ARG A 12 -6.13 -39.97 24.36
CA ARG A 12 -5.96 -40.83 25.55
C ARG A 12 -4.75 -41.76 25.36
N ARG A 13 -3.81 -41.66 26.31
CA ARG A 13 -2.55 -42.41 26.41
C ARG A 13 -2.82 -43.78 27.03
N PHE A 14 -2.48 -44.87 26.34
CA PHE A 14 -2.49 -46.22 26.91
C PHE A 14 -1.29 -46.41 27.86
N ARG A 15 -1.51 -47.02 29.03
CA ARG A 15 -0.44 -47.54 29.91
C ARG A 15 -0.35 -49.07 29.74
N PRO A 16 0.87 -49.66 29.79
CA PRO A 16 1.04 -51.10 29.68
C PRO A 16 0.85 -51.78 31.05
N VAL A 17 0.19 -52.95 31.06
CA VAL A 17 0.10 -53.84 32.22
C VAL A 17 1.14 -54.95 32.07
N LYS A 18 1.95 -55.16 33.11
CA LYS A 18 2.96 -56.22 33.21
C LYS A 18 2.31 -57.58 33.50
N SER A 19 2.87 -58.60 32.88
CA SER A 19 2.58 -60.03 33.03
C SER A 19 3.17 -60.61 34.32
N HIS A 20 2.36 -61.40 35.02
CA HIS A 20 2.68 -62.60 35.82
C HIS A 20 1.32 -63.24 36.15
N GLY A 21 1.03 -64.54 36.08
CA GLY A 21 1.86 -65.74 36.01
C GLY A 21 1.11 -66.80 36.82
N GLY A 22 0.43 -67.74 36.14
CA GLY A 22 -0.01 -69.03 36.69
C GLY A 22 -1.32 -69.05 37.50
N SER A 23 -2.39 -69.60 36.90
CA SER A 23 -2.90 -70.93 37.29
C SER A 23 -4.02 -71.35 36.34
N THR A 24 -3.85 -72.53 35.76
CA THR A 24 -4.74 -73.13 34.77
C THR A 24 -6.03 -73.60 35.43
N THR A 25 -7.15 -72.97 35.09
CA THR A 25 -8.49 -73.55 35.31
C THR A 25 -9.26 -73.47 34.00
N MET A 26 -9.66 -74.63 33.48
CA MET A 26 -10.59 -74.71 32.35
C MET A 26 -11.91 -74.07 32.77
N ILE A 27 -12.28 -72.97 32.14
CA ILE A 27 -13.62 -72.39 32.23
C ILE A 27 -14.21 -72.46 30.82
N ASP A 28 -15.32 -73.18 30.72
CA ASP A 28 -16.14 -73.35 29.52
C ASP A 28 -16.39 -72.02 28.81
N VAL A 29 -16.06 -71.96 27.51
CA VAL A 29 -16.46 -70.85 26.64
C VAL A 29 -17.91 -71.08 26.25
N THR A 30 -18.83 -70.56 27.05
CA THR A 30 -20.21 -70.32 26.61
C THR A 30 -20.23 -69.02 25.82
N ILE A 31 -20.47 -69.12 24.50
CA ILE A 31 -20.79 -67.96 23.66
C ILE A 31 -22.19 -67.50 24.09
N ALA A 32 -22.25 -66.57 25.03
CA ALA A 32 -23.47 -65.83 25.30
C ALA A 32 -23.75 -64.95 24.08
N SER A 33 -24.81 -65.27 23.34
CA SER A 33 -25.41 -64.38 22.36
C SER A 33 -25.69 -63.04 23.05
N LEU A 34 -25.06 -61.97 22.56
CA LEU A 34 -25.49 -60.61 22.84
C LEU A 34 -26.86 -60.43 22.20
N ASP A 35 -27.91 -60.82 22.92
CA ASP A 35 -29.26 -60.39 22.60
C ASP A 35 -29.27 -58.88 22.68
N ALA A 36 -29.47 -58.24 21.52
CA ALA A 36 -29.70 -56.83 21.40
C ALA A 36 -30.97 -56.47 22.16
N GLN A 37 -30.82 -56.09 23.44
CA GLN A 37 -31.89 -55.46 24.19
C GLN A 37 -32.20 -54.11 23.55
N THR A 38 -33.22 -54.12 22.70
CA THR A 38 -33.87 -52.91 22.22
C THR A 38 -34.58 -52.27 23.42
N PRO A 39 -34.23 -51.03 23.80
CA PRO A 39 -34.87 -50.37 24.92
C PRO A 39 -36.36 -50.16 24.61
N THR A 40 -37.22 -50.53 25.54
CA THR A 40 -38.67 -50.36 25.44
C THR A 40 -39.03 -48.86 25.42
N PRO A 41 -39.95 -48.41 24.53
CA PRO A 41 -40.24 -47.00 24.35
C PRO A 41 -41.08 -46.46 25.51
N THR A 42 -40.46 -45.74 26.44
CA THR A 42 -41.18 -44.91 27.43
C THR A 42 -41.76 -43.67 26.74
N SER A 43 -42.97 -43.23 27.12
CA SER A 43 -43.67 -42.10 26.47
C SER A 43 -42.87 -40.79 26.51
N HIS A 44 -42.05 -40.59 27.54
CA HIS A 44 -41.12 -39.47 27.68
C HIS A 44 -39.98 -39.47 26.66
N GLY A 45 -39.54 -40.65 26.19
CA GLY A 45 -38.55 -40.76 25.11
C GLY A 45 -39.13 -40.34 23.75
N ARG A 46 -40.41 -40.60 23.51
CA ARG A 46 -41.10 -40.16 22.28
C ARG A 46 -41.19 -38.63 22.22
N PHE A 47 -41.49 -37.96 23.33
CA PHE A 47 -41.48 -36.48 23.41
C PHE A 47 -40.08 -35.88 23.15
N GLY A 48 -39.02 -36.51 23.66
CA GLY A 48 -37.64 -36.09 23.38
C GLY A 48 -37.24 -36.25 21.90
N VAL A 49 -37.71 -37.32 21.25
CA VAL A 49 -37.50 -37.55 19.81
C VAL A 49 -38.26 -36.52 18.96
N TRP A 50 -39.50 -36.20 19.30
CA TRP A 50 -40.24 -35.13 18.61
C TRP A 50 -39.60 -33.74 18.83
N GLY A 51 -39.07 -33.49 20.03
CA GLY A 51 -38.33 -32.26 20.34
C GLY A 51 -37.05 -32.11 19.50
N SER A 52 -36.30 -33.19 19.26
CA SER A 52 -35.10 -33.16 18.42
C SER A 52 -35.41 -32.97 16.94
N PHE A 53 -36.47 -33.61 16.42
CA PHE A 53 -36.95 -33.36 15.06
C PHE A 53 -37.42 -31.92 14.86
N LEU A 54 -38.16 -31.35 15.82
CA LEU A 54 -38.58 -29.95 15.78
C LEU A 54 -37.38 -29.01 15.82
N TYR A 55 -36.40 -29.27 16.68
CA TYR A 55 -35.15 -28.50 16.76
C TYR A 55 -34.39 -28.53 15.43
N LEU A 56 -34.24 -29.70 14.81
CA LEU A 56 -33.58 -29.84 13.51
C LEU A 56 -34.35 -29.07 12.42
N ALA A 57 -35.68 -29.21 12.37
CA ALA A 57 -36.52 -28.49 11.42
C ALA A 57 -36.41 -26.96 11.58
N CYS A 58 -36.46 -26.46 12.82
CA CYS A 58 -36.26 -25.05 13.13
C CYS A 58 -34.85 -24.57 12.73
N THR A 59 -33.81 -25.35 13.01
CA THR A 59 -32.42 -24.99 12.68
C THR A 59 -32.21 -24.94 11.16
N ILE A 60 -32.78 -25.89 10.43
CA ILE A 60 -32.75 -25.91 8.95
C ILE A 60 -33.53 -24.71 8.40
N ALA A 61 -34.74 -24.43 8.93
CA ALA A 61 -35.53 -23.29 8.50
C ALA A 61 -34.81 -21.95 8.75
N CYS A 62 -34.19 -21.78 9.91
CA CYS A 62 -33.34 -20.63 10.23
C CYS A 62 -32.13 -20.52 9.29
N SER A 63 -31.48 -21.64 8.97
CA SER A 63 -30.33 -21.67 8.05
C SER A 63 -30.73 -21.27 6.63
N VAL A 64 -31.85 -21.81 6.12
CA VAL A 64 -32.39 -21.43 4.80
C VAL A 64 -32.80 -19.96 4.79
N ARG A 65 -33.46 -19.49 5.84
CA ARG A 65 -33.87 -18.08 5.98
C ARG A 65 -32.66 -17.15 6.01
N PHE A 66 -31.58 -17.54 6.68
CA PHE A 66 -30.32 -16.80 6.73
C PHE A 66 -29.62 -16.77 5.36
N ALA A 67 -29.55 -17.89 4.66
CA ALA A 67 -29.00 -17.95 3.30
C ALA A 67 -29.76 -17.03 2.34
N TYR A 68 -31.09 -16.96 2.46
CA TYR A 68 -31.92 -16.04 1.67
C TYR A 68 -31.67 -14.56 2.00
N LEU A 69 -31.42 -14.23 3.28
CA LEU A 69 -31.07 -12.86 3.67
C LEU A 69 -29.71 -12.45 3.11
N ILE A 70 -28.72 -13.34 3.18
CA ILE A 70 -27.35 -13.03 2.79
C ILE A 70 -27.15 -13.06 1.28
N GLN A 71 -28.04 -13.71 0.51
CA GLN A 71 -27.91 -13.82 -0.95
C GLN A 71 -27.70 -12.46 -1.64
N HIS A 72 -28.42 -11.41 -1.22
CA HIS A 72 -28.32 -10.07 -1.82
C HIS A 72 -27.11 -9.27 -1.34
N THR A 73 -26.55 -9.57 -0.17
CA THR A 73 -25.34 -8.92 0.34
C THR A 73 -24.09 -9.63 -0.17
N ALA A 74 -24.13 -10.95 -0.29
CA ALA A 74 -23.03 -11.79 -0.78
C ALA A 74 -22.87 -11.81 -2.31
N THR A 75 -23.56 -10.93 -3.04
CA THR A 75 -23.33 -10.74 -4.49
C THR A 75 -21.97 -10.10 -4.81
N ASN A 76 -21.31 -9.51 -3.81
CA ASN A 76 -20.00 -8.86 -3.94
C ASN A 76 -19.14 -9.12 -2.69
N ASP A 77 -17.82 -8.99 -2.86
CA ASP A 77 -16.83 -9.19 -1.77
C ASP A 77 -16.93 -8.11 -0.67
N TYR A 78 -17.67 -7.03 -0.92
CA TYR A 78 -17.92 -5.96 0.06
C TYR A 78 -19.06 -6.28 1.03
N TYR A 79 -19.80 -7.38 0.81
CA TYR A 79 -21.03 -7.71 1.54
C TYR A 79 -22.07 -6.58 1.53
N TRP A 80 -22.01 -5.68 0.55
CA TRP A 80 -22.92 -4.54 0.43
C TRP A 80 -24.09 -4.93 -0.44
N ARG A 81 -25.29 -4.93 0.14
CA ARG A 81 -26.53 -5.20 -0.58
C ARG A 81 -26.67 -4.37 -1.87
N ASP A 82 -26.92 -5.04 -3.00
CA ASP A 82 -27.25 -4.42 -4.29
C ASP A 82 -26.15 -3.43 -4.80
N PHE A 83 -24.89 -3.66 -4.43
CA PHE A 83 -23.76 -2.85 -4.92
C PHE A 83 -23.58 -3.02 -6.43
N ASN A 84 -23.56 -1.91 -7.15
CA ASN A 84 -23.34 -1.89 -8.59
C ASN A 84 -22.12 -1.02 -8.94
N THR A 85 -21.32 -1.50 -9.89
CA THR A 85 -20.16 -0.79 -10.43
C THR A 85 -20.54 0.43 -11.26
N THR A 86 -21.73 0.46 -11.86
CA THR A 86 -22.17 1.56 -12.73
C THR A 86 -22.78 2.74 -11.98
N GLY A 87 -23.10 2.60 -10.69
CA GLY A 87 -23.79 3.65 -9.91
C GLY A 87 -23.21 3.81 -8.52
N THR A 88 -23.29 2.78 -7.67
CA THR A 88 -22.80 2.84 -6.29
C THR A 88 -21.29 3.09 -6.22
N GLN A 89 -20.51 2.40 -7.05
CA GLN A 89 -19.06 2.56 -7.09
C GLN A 89 -18.65 3.97 -7.55
N THR A 90 -19.29 4.49 -8.59
CA THR A 90 -18.96 5.81 -9.16
C THR A 90 -19.44 6.93 -8.25
N PHE A 91 -20.58 6.78 -7.57
CA PHE A 91 -21.02 7.68 -6.51
C PHE A 91 -19.98 7.80 -5.40
N LEU A 92 -19.50 6.66 -4.88
CA LEU A 92 -18.45 6.66 -3.87
C LEU A 92 -17.20 7.37 -4.38
N ALA A 93 -16.76 7.04 -5.60
CA ALA A 93 -15.59 7.68 -6.19
C ALA A 93 -15.72 9.20 -6.29
N ASP A 94 -16.89 9.70 -6.72
CA ASP A 94 -17.15 11.14 -6.82
C ASP A 94 -17.18 11.82 -5.45
N VAL A 95 -17.80 11.19 -4.45
CA VAL A 95 -17.79 11.67 -3.05
C VAL A 95 -16.36 11.77 -2.55
N TYR A 96 -15.54 10.72 -2.72
CA TYR A 96 -14.14 10.75 -2.33
C TYR A 96 -13.36 11.86 -3.08
N ASN A 97 -13.50 11.96 -4.40
CA ASN A 97 -12.81 12.96 -5.21
C ASN A 97 -13.18 14.40 -4.83
N SER A 98 -14.42 14.64 -4.42
CA SER A 98 -14.87 15.94 -3.92
C SER A 98 -14.09 16.36 -2.67
N GLN A 99 -13.86 15.40 -1.76
CA GLN A 99 -13.17 15.64 -0.49
C GLN A 99 -11.65 15.73 -0.68
N LEU A 100 -11.08 14.97 -1.62
CA LEU A 100 -9.65 15.08 -1.99
C LEU A 100 -9.27 16.47 -2.51
N SER A 101 -10.22 17.24 -3.05
CA SER A 101 -10.00 18.61 -3.51
C SER A 101 -9.97 19.63 -2.37
N VAL A 102 -10.61 19.31 -1.23
CA VAL A 102 -10.70 20.16 -0.03
C VAL A 102 -9.66 19.77 1.02
N ALA A 103 -9.16 18.54 0.99
CA ALA A 103 -8.15 18.03 1.91
C ALA A 103 -6.84 18.82 1.81
N VAL A 104 -6.61 19.71 2.78
CA VAL A 104 -5.31 20.35 3.01
C VAL A 104 -4.46 19.39 3.86
N ASP A 105 -3.23 19.13 3.43
CA ASP A 105 -2.25 18.27 4.12
C ASP A 105 -2.64 16.79 4.32
N GLY A 106 -3.60 16.27 3.54
CA GLY A 106 -4.00 14.86 3.56
C GLY A 106 -4.71 14.42 4.84
N ARG A 107 -5.10 15.37 5.72
CA ARG A 107 -5.92 15.11 6.89
C ARG A 107 -7.38 15.41 6.57
N VAL A 108 -8.12 14.37 6.21
CA VAL A 108 -9.58 14.43 6.25
C VAL A 108 -9.98 13.80 7.58
N ASP A 109 -10.47 14.62 8.51
CA ASP A 109 -11.01 14.19 9.81
C ASP A 109 -12.30 13.39 9.59
N SER A 110 -12.17 12.14 9.14
CA SER A 110 -13.26 11.21 8.83
C SER A 110 -14.28 11.71 7.78
N LEU A 111 -14.67 10.83 6.85
CA LEU A 111 -15.79 11.12 5.96
C LEU A 111 -17.09 10.89 6.72
N ALA A 112 -17.58 11.93 7.40
CA ALA A 112 -18.89 11.88 8.02
C ALA A 112 -19.95 11.88 6.92
N PHE A 113 -20.55 10.71 6.65
CA PHE A 113 -21.68 10.56 5.74
C PHE A 113 -22.82 11.48 6.18
N SER A 114 -22.93 12.63 5.53
CA SER A 114 -23.92 13.67 5.79
C SER A 114 -24.54 14.12 4.47
N SER A 115 -25.70 14.75 4.53
CA SER A 115 -26.36 15.33 3.35
C SER A 115 -25.48 16.36 2.61
N ALA A 116 -24.47 16.93 3.28
CA ALA A 116 -23.49 17.81 2.67
C ALA A 116 -22.55 17.11 1.65
N LEU A 117 -22.46 15.77 1.69
CA LEU A 117 -21.70 14.96 0.72
C LEU A 117 -22.52 14.56 -0.50
N ALA A 118 -23.77 15.03 -0.63
CA ALA A 118 -24.61 14.73 -1.77
C ALA A 118 -24.00 15.32 -3.06
N VAL A 119 -23.65 14.44 -3.99
CA VAL A 119 -23.19 14.83 -5.34
C VAL A 119 -24.42 14.94 -6.24
N PRO A 120 -24.71 16.12 -6.84
CA PRO A 120 -25.87 16.31 -7.72
C PRO A 120 -25.62 15.65 -9.09
N LYS A 121 -25.72 14.32 -9.12
CA LYS A 121 -25.49 13.49 -10.30
C LYS A 121 -26.42 12.27 -10.29
N ASP A 122 -26.87 11.89 -11.48
CA ASP A 122 -27.78 10.77 -11.66
C ASP A 122 -26.99 9.44 -11.77
N TYR A 123 -26.99 8.68 -10.67
CA TYR A 123 -26.33 7.38 -10.57
C TYR A 123 -27.22 6.18 -10.94
N SER A 124 -28.45 6.44 -11.41
CA SER A 124 -29.39 5.38 -11.81
C SER A 124 -29.19 4.90 -13.25
N ARG A 125 -28.27 5.53 -14.00
CA ARG A 125 -28.02 5.24 -15.41
C ARG A 125 -27.30 3.91 -15.61
N ALA A 126 -27.48 3.34 -16.81
CA ALA A 126 -26.80 2.12 -17.23
C ALA A 126 -25.26 2.24 -17.20
N THR A 127 -24.74 3.46 -17.40
CA THR A 127 -23.32 3.80 -17.25
C THR A 127 -23.17 5.18 -16.63
N THR A 128 -22.21 5.33 -15.73
CA THR A 128 -21.78 6.62 -15.21
C THR A 128 -20.26 6.71 -15.20
N ALA A 129 -19.72 7.91 -15.36
CA ALA A 129 -18.28 8.18 -15.29
C ALA A 129 -17.91 8.69 -13.90
N ILE A 130 -16.64 8.57 -13.52
CA ILE A 130 -16.10 9.17 -12.29
C ILE A 130 -15.61 10.58 -12.62
N ASP A 131 -16.06 11.57 -11.85
CA ASP A 131 -15.64 12.96 -11.99
C ASP A 131 -14.34 13.18 -11.21
N LEU A 132 -13.33 13.66 -11.93
CA LEU A 132 -12.01 13.98 -11.40
C LEU A 132 -11.72 15.45 -11.68
N ASN A 133 -11.17 16.16 -10.69
CA ASN A 133 -10.69 17.51 -10.93
C ASN A 133 -9.39 17.44 -11.79
N PRO A 134 -9.41 17.96 -13.04
CA PRO A 134 -8.26 17.85 -13.94
C PRO A 134 -7.01 18.56 -13.41
N SER A 135 -7.17 19.55 -12.54
CA SER A 135 -6.05 20.26 -11.91
C SER A 135 -5.43 19.50 -10.73
N ARG A 136 -6.13 18.51 -10.16
CA ARG A 136 -5.69 17.84 -8.93
C ARG A 136 -4.43 17.03 -9.12
N ALA A 137 -4.34 16.23 -10.19
CA ALA A 137 -3.13 15.46 -10.48
C ALA A 137 -1.90 16.37 -10.60
N ARG A 138 -2.05 17.52 -11.25
CA ARG A 138 -0.99 18.52 -11.38
C ARG A 138 -0.65 19.20 -10.05
N SER A 139 -1.65 19.52 -9.23
CA SER A 139 -1.42 20.08 -7.89
C SER A 139 -0.61 19.13 -7.01
N LEU A 140 -0.87 17.82 -7.11
CA LEU A 140 -0.14 16.81 -6.35
C LEU A 140 1.30 16.68 -6.84
N LEU A 141 1.51 16.66 -8.17
CA LEU A 141 2.86 16.59 -8.75
C LEU A 141 3.72 17.81 -8.35
N LEU A 142 3.12 19.00 -8.28
CA LEU A 142 3.78 20.26 -7.92
C LEU A 142 3.77 20.55 -6.41
N SER A 143 3.21 19.64 -5.61
CA SER A 143 3.24 19.76 -4.15
C SER A 143 4.62 19.39 -3.60
N PRO A 144 5.05 20.00 -2.48
CA PRO A 144 6.32 19.64 -1.87
C PRO A 144 6.28 18.20 -1.36
N MET A 145 7.28 17.41 -1.75
CA MET A 145 7.41 16.03 -1.27
C MET A 145 8.41 15.98 -0.11
N PRO A 146 8.18 15.14 0.92
CA PRO A 146 9.13 14.93 2.01
C PRO A 146 10.50 14.50 1.50
N MET A 147 11.56 15.11 2.03
CA MET A 147 12.93 14.89 1.54
C MET A 147 13.42 13.45 1.77
N ASP A 148 13.00 12.82 2.86
CA ASP A 148 13.29 11.42 3.19
C ASP A 148 12.72 10.46 2.13
N GLN A 149 11.48 10.71 1.70
CA GLN A 149 10.84 9.92 0.66
C GLN A 149 11.53 10.11 -0.69
N ILE A 150 11.83 11.36 -1.07
CA ILE A 150 12.51 11.67 -2.33
C ILE A 150 13.90 11.04 -2.40
N ILE A 151 14.70 11.17 -1.34
CA ILE A 151 16.03 10.56 -1.29
C ILE A 151 15.93 9.03 -1.37
N GLY A 152 14.94 8.43 -0.70
CA GLY A 152 14.66 7.01 -0.80
C GLY A 152 14.31 6.56 -2.22
N ILE A 153 13.46 7.34 -2.91
CA ILE A 153 13.12 7.11 -4.33
C ILE A 153 14.38 7.20 -5.19
N PHE A 154 15.28 8.15 -4.93
CA PHE A 154 16.49 8.32 -5.71
C PHE A 154 17.46 7.15 -5.61
N ARG A 155 17.56 6.56 -4.42
CA ARG A 155 18.47 5.44 -4.19
C ARG A 155 17.95 4.13 -4.75
N ASN A 156 16.63 4.02 -4.93
CA ASN A 156 15.95 2.78 -5.34
C ASN A 156 15.45 2.78 -6.80
N SER A 157 15.62 3.87 -7.54
CA SER A 157 15.15 3.97 -8.93
C SER A 157 16.30 4.18 -9.91
N SER A 158 16.22 3.57 -11.09
CA SER A 158 17.17 3.75 -12.20
C SER A 158 16.76 4.89 -13.14
N LEU A 159 15.55 5.44 -13.00
CA LEU A 159 14.93 6.34 -13.98
C LEU A 159 15.11 7.83 -13.68
N ILE A 160 15.80 8.19 -12.59
CA ILE A 160 15.77 9.55 -12.03
C ILE A 160 16.51 10.55 -12.91
N LEU A 161 17.51 10.10 -13.67
CA LEU A 161 18.21 10.96 -14.64
C LEU A 161 17.31 11.43 -15.78
N ASN A 162 16.12 10.83 -15.95
CA ASN A 162 15.10 11.29 -16.88
C ASN A 162 14.03 12.15 -16.18
N LEU A 163 14.34 12.84 -15.09
CA LEU A 163 13.48 13.91 -14.58
C LEU A 163 13.52 15.09 -15.58
N PRO A 164 12.37 15.62 -16.04
CA PRO A 164 12.31 16.76 -16.94
C PRO A 164 12.48 18.07 -16.15
N THR A 165 13.47 18.10 -15.27
CA THR A 165 13.79 19.24 -14.42
C THR A 165 14.87 20.05 -15.11
N PRO A 166 14.57 21.27 -15.56
CA PRO A 166 15.61 22.14 -16.07
C PRO A 166 16.41 22.60 -14.84
N TYR A 167 17.62 22.09 -14.62
CA TYR A 167 18.41 22.46 -13.44
C TYR A 167 18.88 23.92 -13.51
N CYS A 168 19.23 24.49 -12.35
CA CYS A 168 19.83 25.83 -12.24
C CYS A 168 21.26 25.78 -11.71
N TRP A 169 21.61 24.77 -10.89
CA TRP A 169 22.97 24.60 -10.37
C TRP A 169 23.43 23.16 -10.46
N VAL A 170 24.75 22.99 -10.58
CA VAL A 170 25.39 21.67 -10.58
C VAL A 170 25.56 21.15 -9.17
N ASP A 171 26.04 21.99 -8.25
CA ASP A 171 26.45 21.63 -6.89
C ASP A 171 25.63 22.36 -5.83
N LEU A 172 25.57 21.80 -4.62
CA LEU A 172 24.80 22.39 -3.50
C LEU A 172 25.35 23.77 -3.08
N ASN A 173 26.65 24.01 -3.30
CA ASN A 173 27.30 25.29 -3.00
C ASN A 173 27.07 26.35 -4.10
N ARG A 174 26.33 26.02 -5.17
CA ARG A 174 25.99 26.93 -6.27
C ARG A 174 27.22 27.52 -6.96
N THR A 175 28.35 26.80 -6.99
CA THR A 175 29.57 27.26 -7.64
C THR A 175 29.47 27.25 -9.16
N PHE A 176 28.69 26.32 -9.72
CA PHE A 176 28.46 26.23 -11.15
C PHE A 176 26.99 26.40 -11.50
N GLU A 177 26.72 27.40 -12.32
CA GLU A 177 25.40 27.71 -12.86
C GLU A 177 25.12 26.86 -14.11
N LEU A 178 23.91 26.31 -14.19
CA LEU A 178 23.47 25.43 -15.28
C LEU A 178 22.19 25.91 -15.96
N ALA A 179 21.62 27.05 -15.55
CA ALA A 179 20.43 27.57 -16.21
C ALA A 179 20.72 27.97 -17.67
N HIS A 180 19.82 27.58 -18.58
CA HIS A 180 19.95 27.84 -20.02
C HIS A 180 19.98 29.33 -20.41
N THR A 181 19.53 30.25 -19.55
CA THR A 181 19.57 31.70 -19.82
C THR A 181 19.83 32.49 -18.54
N ALA A 182 20.50 33.64 -18.66
CA ALA A 182 20.74 34.54 -17.53
C ALA A 182 19.43 35.00 -16.84
N LYS A 183 18.37 35.27 -17.61
CA LYS A 183 17.04 35.60 -17.06
C LYS A 183 16.47 34.48 -16.18
N ARG A 184 16.75 33.23 -16.54
CA ARG A 184 16.31 32.06 -15.77
C ARG A 184 17.17 31.87 -14.52
N GLN A 185 18.48 32.05 -14.63
CA GLN A 185 19.39 32.02 -13.49
C GLN A 185 18.97 33.00 -12.40
N LEU A 186 18.71 34.26 -12.78
CA LEU A 186 18.20 35.30 -11.87
C LEU A 186 16.85 34.95 -11.23
N ARG A 187 15.99 34.19 -11.92
CA ARG A 187 14.75 33.68 -11.29
C ARG A 187 15.07 32.60 -10.28
N CYS A 188 15.92 31.62 -10.62
CA CYS A 188 16.28 30.55 -9.69
C CYS A 188 16.87 31.13 -8.39
N GLU A 189 17.75 32.12 -8.48
CA GLU A 189 18.31 32.82 -7.32
C GLU A 189 17.25 33.51 -6.46
N ARG A 190 16.15 33.98 -7.03
CA ARG A 190 15.08 34.65 -6.29
C ARG A 190 14.09 33.67 -5.67
N THR A 191 13.78 32.56 -6.36
CA THR A 191 12.63 31.70 -5.99
C THR A 191 13.00 30.28 -5.58
N ASP A 192 14.14 29.77 -6.01
CA ASP A 192 14.44 28.33 -5.97
C ASP A 192 15.72 27.96 -5.23
N LEU A 193 16.36 28.90 -4.51
CA LEU A 193 17.52 28.59 -3.66
C LEU A 193 17.25 27.47 -2.65
N GLY A 194 16.04 27.44 -2.08
CA GLY A 194 15.64 26.39 -1.13
C GLY A 194 15.16 25.08 -1.76
N ASN A 195 15.05 25.01 -3.10
CA ASN A 195 14.44 23.88 -3.81
C ASN A 195 15.50 22.90 -4.33
N ALA A 196 15.64 21.74 -3.68
CA ALA A 196 16.59 20.69 -4.04
C ALA A 196 16.43 20.20 -5.50
N ALA A 197 15.22 20.29 -6.07
CA ALA A 197 14.98 19.85 -7.44
C ALA A 197 15.73 20.66 -8.51
N MET A 198 16.21 21.87 -8.17
CA MET A 198 16.97 22.72 -9.10
C MET A 198 18.47 22.40 -9.12
N TYR A 199 18.91 21.48 -8.26
CA TYR A 199 20.31 21.09 -8.09
C TYR A 199 20.55 19.73 -8.72
N LEU A 200 21.34 19.69 -9.80
CA LEU A 200 21.71 18.43 -10.45
C LEU A 200 22.46 17.50 -9.48
N GLY A 201 23.32 18.07 -8.63
CA GLY A 201 24.08 17.35 -7.62
C GLY A 201 23.23 16.70 -6.54
N ALA A 202 22.06 17.24 -6.20
CA ALA A 202 21.16 16.62 -5.24
C ALA A 202 20.67 15.25 -5.72
N ILE A 203 20.43 15.12 -7.03
CA ILE A 203 20.05 13.86 -7.68
C ILE A 203 21.25 12.94 -7.86
N LEU A 204 22.36 13.46 -8.42
CA LEU A 204 23.52 12.64 -8.74
C LEU A 204 24.18 12.03 -7.50
N ARG A 205 24.18 12.73 -6.36
CA ARG A 205 24.71 12.21 -5.08
C ARG A 205 23.84 11.12 -4.45
N ASN A 206 22.59 11.00 -4.88
CA ASN A 206 21.63 10.02 -4.35
C ASN A 206 21.28 8.93 -5.37
N THR A 207 21.94 8.92 -6.52
CA THR A 207 21.79 7.88 -7.56
C THR A 207 23.01 6.97 -7.52
N ALA A 208 22.81 5.65 -7.57
CA ALA A 208 23.92 4.70 -7.48
C ALA A 208 24.92 4.91 -8.64
N ARG A 209 26.22 4.82 -8.36
CA ARG A 209 27.30 4.95 -9.37
C ARG A 209 27.04 4.11 -10.62
N LYS A 210 26.64 2.84 -10.42
CA LYS A 210 26.34 1.91 -11.52
C LYS A 210 25.20 2.42 -12.41
N GLU A 211 24.17 3.01 -11.81
CA GLU A 211 23.04 3.60 -12.52
C GLU A 211 23.48 4.85 -13.31
N ILE A 212 24.31 5.72 -12.71
CA ILE A 212 24.82 6.90 -13.41
C ILE A 212 25.63 6.49 -14.64
N LEU A 213 26.65 5.63 -14.46
CA LEU A 213 27.59 5.23 -15.51
C LEU A 213 26.96 4.31 -16.56
N GLY A 214 26.01 3.48 -16.15
CA GLY A 214 25.27 2.57 -17.04
C GLY A 214 24.10 3.22 -17.75
N SER A 215 23.69 4.44 -17.37
CA SER A 215 22.56 5.11 -17.99
C SER A 215 22.84 5.54 -19.43
N ALA A 216 21.82 5.47 -20.28
CA ALA A 216 21.85 6.09 -21.62
C ALA A 216 22.08 7.62 -21.57
N PHE A 217 21.82 8.24 -20.41
CA PHE A 217 21.98 9.68 -20.20
C PHE A 217 23.44 10.07 -19.87
N TYR A 218 24.28 9.11 -19.50
CA TYR A 218 25.68 9.38 -19.13
C TYR A 218 26.47 10.05 -20.24
N ALA A 219 26.32 9.60 -21.49
CA ALA A 219 27.04 10.19 -22.62
C ALA A 219 26.77 11.69 -22.76
N TRP A 220 25.50 12.08 -22.61
CA TRP A 220 25.06 13.47 -22.65
C TRP A 220 25.56 14.27 -21.45
N LEU A 221 25.43 13.73 -20.22
CA LEU A 221 25.97 14.38 -19.01
C LEU A 221 27.48 14.56 -19.09
N ASN A 222 28.20 13.57 -19.60
CA ASN A 222 29.64 13.62 -19.72
C ASN A 222 30.07 14.70 -20.71
N ALA A 223 29.47 14.73 -21.91
CA ALA A 223 29.80 15.71 -22.94
C ALA A 223 29.43 17.15 -22.55
N THR A 224 28.29 17.34 -21.88
CA THR A 224 27.74 18.69 -21.61
C THR A 224 28.11 19.26 -20.24
N VAL A 225 28.27 18.41 -19.22
CA VAL A 225 28.51 18.84 -17.83
C VAL A 225 29.90 18.38 -17.37
N PHE A 226 30.18 17.08 -17.32
CA PHE A 226 31.40 16.59 -16.67
C PHE A 226 32.69 17.03 -17.39
N GLN A 227 32.74 16.98 -18.72
CA GLN A 227 33.91 17.44 -19.48
C GLN A 227 34.17 18.94 -19.30
N ALA A 228 33.12 19.76 -19.21
CA ALA A 228 33.25 21.19 -18.95
C ALA A 228 33.80 21.46 -17.55
N LEU A 229 33.26 20.76 -16.54
CA LEU A 229 33.69 20.90 -15.14
C LEU A 229 35.13 20.45 -14.91
N ARG A 230 35.58 19.39 -15.61
CA ARG A 230 36.97 18.91 -15.55
C ARG A 230 38.02 19.93 -16.01
N ARG A 231 37.62 20.99 -16.72
CA ARG A 231 38.53 22.09 -17.09
C ARG A 231 38.88 23.00 -15.90
N THR A 232 38.14 22.89 -14.80
CA THR A 232 38.37 23.67 -13.58
C THR A 232 38.85 22.76 -12.44
N PRO A 233 39.77 23.20 -11.56
CA PRO A 233 40.25 22.38 -10.45
C PRO A 233 39.12 21.95 -9.50
N THR A 234 38.22 22.88 -9.17
CA THR A 234 37.06 22.63 -8.29
C THR A 234 36.05 21.69 -8.94
N GLY A 235 35.79 21.86 -10.24
CA GLY A 235 34.87 21.00 -10.98
C GLY A 235 35.40 19.58 -11.15
N ASN A 236 36.73 19.42 -11.34
CA ASN A 236 37.34 18.09 -11.40
C ASN A 236 37.13 17.30 -10.10
N ILE A 237 37.39 17.93 -8.94
CA ILE A 237 37.15 17.34 -7.62
C ILE A 237 35.66 16.96 -7.45
N TRP A 238 34.75 17.84 -7.88
CA TRP A 238 33.32 17.55 -7.79
C TRP A 238 32.91 16.36 -8.67
N VAL A 239 33.40 16.28 -9.91
CA VAL A 239 33.12 15.16 -10.81
C VAL A 239 33.64 13.86 -10.21
N ASP A 240 34.86 13.83 -9.69
CA ASP A 240 35.44 12.65 -9.06
C ASP A 240 34.65 12.22 -7.81
N ASN A 241 34.20 13.19 -7.01
CA ASN A 241 33.32 12.94 -5.88
C ASN A 241 32.00 12.31 -6.33
N ILE A 242 31.37 12.78 -7.41
CA ILE A 242 30.14 12.14 -7.94
C ILE A 242 30.41 10.73 -8.47
N HIS A 243 31.55 10.48 -9.11
CA HIS A 243 31.85 9.15 -9.64
C HIS A 243 32.21 8.13 -8.55
N ASN A 244 32.73 8.59 -7.41
CA ASN A 244 33.21 7.74 -6.33
C ASN A 244 32.41 7.91 -5.01
N HIS A 245 31.27 8.60 -5.05
CA HIS A 245 30.49 8.84 -3.84
C HIS A 245 29.97 7.53 -3.23
N THR A 246 29.85 7.54 -1.92
CA THR A 246 29.06 6.59 -1.15
C THR A 246 27.85 7.32 -0.59
N PHE A 247 26.76 6.59 -0.37
CA PHE A 247 25.57 7.19 0.19
C PHE A 247 25.77 7.46 1.68
N LEU A 248 25.56 8.72 2.08
CA LEU A 248 25.34 9.07 3.47
C LEU A 248 24.00 8.46 3.95
N PRO A 249 23.83 8.20 5.25
CA PRO A 249 22.50 7.95 5.82
C PRO A 249 21.50 9.02 5.36
N ILE A 250 20.24 8.64 5.15
CA ILE A 250 19.22 9.58 4.60
C ILE A 250 19.09 10.84 5.45
N ARG A 251 19.13 10.69 6.79
CA ARG A 251 19.06 11.82 7.72
C ARG A 251 20.23 12.79 7.53
N ASP A 252 21.45 12.27 7.45
CA ASP A 252 22.66 13.07 7.28
C ASP A 252 22.69 13.80 5.93
N GLU A 253 22.17 13.17 4.86
CA GLU A 253 22.02 13.84 3.56
C GLU A 253 20.99 14.98 3.61
N ILE A 254 19.88 14.80 4.33
CA ILE A 254 18.89 15.86 4.56
C ILE A 254 19.52 17.01 5.34
N ASP A 255 20.28 16.71 6.38
CA ASP A 255 20.94 17.73 7.19
C ASP A 255 22.04 18.47 6.39
N LEU A 256 22.74 17.76 5.51
CA LEU A 256 23.63 18.36 4.53
C LEU A 256 22.86 19.35 3.63
N TRP A 257 21.73 18.96 3.03
CA TRP A 257 20.94 19.85 2.18
C TRP A 257 20.49 21.10 2.95
N LYS A 258 20.00 20.93 4.18
CA LYS A 258 19.59 22.04 5.05
C LYS A 258 20.75 22.99 5.37
N SER A 259 21.98 22.47 5.54
CA SER A 259 23.16 23.30 5.78
C SER A 259 23.47 24.27 4.62
N TYR A 260 23.07 23.91 3.39
CA TYR A 260 23.17 24.79 2.21
C TYR A 260 21.94 25.68 1.98
N GLY A 261 20.99 25.69 2.92
CA GLY A 261 19.73 26.43 2.85
C GLY A 261 18.65 25.73 2.01
N ILE A 262 18.83 24.46 1.67
CA ILE A 262 17.91 23.68 0.84
C ILE A 262 16.96 22.90 1.75
N ASN A 263 15.66 23.21 1.67
CA ASN A 263 14.68 22.74 2.66
C ASN A 263 13.43 22.09 2.05
N ARG A 264 13.27 22.13 0.73
CA ARG A 264 12.09 21.59 0.04
C ARG A 264 12.48 20.90 -1.25
N TRP A 265 11.65 19.95 -1.67
CA TRP A 265 11.70 19.34 -2.99
C TRP A 265 10.39 19.59 -3.72
N ILE A 266 10.42 20.38 -4.78
CA ILE A 266 9.26 20.64 -5.65
C ILE A 266 9.69 20.44 -7.10
N THR A 267 9.03 19.50 -7.78
CA THR A 267 9.27 19.25 -9.21
C THR A 267 8.76 20.41 -10.06
N GLN A 268 9.37 20.61 -11.22
CA GLN A 268 8.92 21.62 -12.17
C GLN A 268 7.87 21.02 -13.09
N LEU A 269 6.97 21.89 -13.55
CA LEU A 269 6.05 21.49 -14.59
C LEU A 269 6.82 21.21 -15.88
N SER A 270 6.64 20.01 -16.41
CA SER A 270 7.03 19.67 -17.78
C SER A 270 5.81 19.24 -18.58
N ASN A 271 5.74 19.67 -19.84
CA ASN A 271 4.83 19.07 -20.80
C ASN A 271 5.60 17.99 -21.56
N ARG A 272 5.46 16.73 -21.15
CA ARG A 272 5.94 15.59 -21.94
C ARG A 272 4.81 15.13 -22.83
N ARG A 273 5.07 15.11 -24.14
CA ARG A 273 4.24 14.38 -25.11
C ARG A 273 4.59 12.90 -25.05
#